data_AF-B6UYK3-F1
#
_entry.id   AF-B6UYK3-F1
#
_cell.length_a   1.000
_cell.length_b   1.000
_cell.length_c   1.000
_cell.angle_alpha   90.00
_cell.angle_beta   90.00
_cell.angle_gamma   90.00
#
_symmetry.space_group_name_H-M   'P 1'
#
loop_
_entity.id
_entity.type
_entity.pdbx_description
1 polymer ?
#
loop_
_entity_poly.entity_id
_entity_poly.type
_entity_poly.pdbx_seq_one_letter_code
_entity_poly.pdbx_strand_id
1 'polypeptide(L)' 'MRGLCICLVFILVCGLLTATAAVPAESEAAHLRVRRGFGCPLNQGACHNHCRSIRRRGGYCSGIIKQTCTCYRN' A
#
# COMPACT_ATOMS: atom_id res chain seq x y z
N MET A 1 -7.96 2.71 -46.07
CA MET A 1 -6.90 3.61 -45.54
C MET A 1 -7.26 4.19 -44.16
N ARG A 2 -8.39 4.91 -43.99
CA ARG A 2 -8.77 5.52 -42.70
C ARG A 2 -8.96 4.54 -41.53
N GLY A 3 -9.65 3.41 -41.75
CA GLY A 3 -9.87 2.40 -40.71
C GLY A 3 -8.57 1.73 -40.23
N LEU A 4 -7.63 1.51 -41.14
CA LEU A 4 -6.33 0.92 -40.82
C LEU A 4 -5.52 1.83 -39.88
N CYS A 5 -5.55 3.15 -40.13
CA CYS A 5 -4.90 4.14 -39.26
C CYS A 5 -5.50 4.14 -37.84
N ILE A 6 -6.83 4.01 -37.72
CA ILE A 6 -7.50 3.98 -36.41
C ILE A 6 -7.09 2.72 -35.63
N CYS A 7 -7.05 1.55 -36.29
CA CYS A 7 -6.60 0.31 -35.66
C CYS A 7 -5.15 0.40 -35.18
N LEU A 8 -4.25 0.98 -35.98
CA LEU A 8 -2.83 1.14 -35.62
C LEU A 8 -2.65 2.06 -34.41
N VAL A 9 -3.40 3.17 -34.36
CA VAL A 9 -3.37 4.08 -33.21
C VAL A 9 -3.91 3.39 -31.95
N PHE A 10 -4.98 2.61 -32.07
CA PHE A 10 -5.56 1.89 -30.94
C PHE A 10 -4.58 0.85 -30.38
N ILE A 11 -3.91 0.09 -31.24
CA ILE A 11 -2.88 -0.90 -30.83
C ILE A 11 -1.70 -0.20 -30.15
N LEU A 12 -1.22 0.93 -30.68
CA LEU A 12 -0.15 1.72 -30.09
C LEU A 12 -0.50 2.24 -28.70
N VAL A 13 -1.71 2.78 -28.53
CA VAL A 13 -2.21 3.26 -27.24
C VAL A 13 -2.31 2.11 -26.25
N CYS A 14 -2.93 0.99 -26.64
CA CYS A 14 -3.03 -0.20 -25.79
C CYS A 14 -1.66 -0.75 -25.36
N GLY A 15 -0.69 -0.79 -26.28
CA GLY A 15 0.68 -1.22 -25.99
C GLY A 15 1.43 -0.26 -25.06
N LEU A 16 1.21 1.04 -25.19
CA LEU A 16 1.79 2.04 -24.28
C LEU A 16 1.18 1.93 -22.88
N LEU A 17 -0.14 1.70 -22.77
CA LEU A 17 -0.79 1.46 -21.49
C LEU A 17 -0.25 0.20 -20.80
N THR A 18 -0.11 -0.92 -21.52
CA THR A 18 0.42 -2.16 -20.92
C THR A 18 1.90 -2.03 -20.54
N ALA A 19 2.69 -1.24 -21.26
CA ALA A 19 4.07 -0.93 -20.87
C ALA A 19 4.17 -0.19 -19.52
N THR A 20 3.21 0.68 -19.17
CA THR A 20 3.15 1.29 -17.82
C THR A 20 2.75 0.32 -16.71
N ALA A 21 2.06 -0.79 -17.07
CA ALA A 21 1.73 -1.87 -16.13
C ALA A 21 2.84 -2.94 -16.03
N ALA A 22 3.76 -2.96 -16.99
CA ALA A 22 4.92 -3.83 -17.02
C ALA A 22 6.19 -3.03 -16.70
N VAL A 23 6.24 -2.47 -15.50
CA VAL A 23 7.52 -2.21 -14.85
C VAL A 23 7.79 -3.42 -13.94
N PRO A 24 8.49 -4.48 -14.41
CA PRO A 24 9.25 -5.31 -13.50
C PRO A 24 10.42 -4.46 -13.02
N ALA A 25 10.11 -3.52 -12.12
CA ALA A 25 11.11 -2.78 -11.41
C ALA A 25 11.69 -3.76 -10.38
N GLU A 26 12.73 -4.50 -10.77
CA GLU A 26 13.88 -4.67 -9.89
C GLU A 26 14.46 -3.27 -9.61
N SER A 27 13.72 -2.46 -8.87
CA SER A 27 14.18 -1.20 -8.31
C SER A 27 14.15 -1.39 -6.82
N GLU A 28 15.33 -1.66 -6.27
CA GLU A 28 15.75 -1.24 -4.95
C GLU A 28 14.60 -1.19 -3.93
N ALA A 29 14.35 -2.35 -3.32
CA ALA A 29 13.47 -2.48 -2.18
C ALA A 29 14.03 -1.68 -0.98
N ALA A 30 13.98 -0.36 -1.05
CA ALA A 30 13.60 0.41 0.11
C ALA A 30 12.27 -0.21 0.53
N HIS A 31 12.30 -1.09 1.53
CA HIS A 31 11.11 -1.61 2.16
C HIS A 31 10.24 -0.40 2.49
N LEU A 32 9.30 -0.05 1.59
CA LEU A 32 8.08 0.61 1.95
C LEU A 32 7.53 -0.34 2.98
N ARG A 33 7.77 -0.02 4.26
CA ARG A 33 7.15 -0.72 5.37
C ARG A 33 5.68 -0.49 5.11
N VAL A 34 5.06 -1.43 4.38
CA VAL A 34 3.63 -1.52 4.25
C VAL A 34 3.18 -1.53 5.69
N ARG A 35 2.68 -0.39 6.16
CA ARG A 35 2.02 -0.28 7.45
C ARG A 35 0.77 -1.13 7.27
N ARG A 36 0.92 -2.45 7.42
CA ARG A 36 -0.18 -3.36 7.67
C ARG A 36 -0.79 -2.79 8.94
N GLY A 37 -1.87 -2.02 8.79
CA GLY A 37 -2.56 -1.43 9.91
C GLY A 37 -2.78 -2.56 10.90
N PHE A 38 -2.22 -2.44 12.11
CA PHE A 38 -2.24 -3.50 13.11
C PHE A 38 -3.67 -3.63 13.67
N GLY A 39 -4.64 -3.91 12.80
CA GLY A 39 -6.09 -3.86 13.02
C GLY A 39 -6.73 -2.47 12.95
N CYS A 40 -5.98 -1.38 13.02
CA CYS A 40 -6.52 -0.03 12.91
C CYS A 40 -7.11 0.25 11.50
N PRO A 41 -8.35 0.79 11.35
CA PRO A 41 -9.21 1.39 12.39
C PRO A 41 -10.23 0.44 13.04
N LEU A 42 -10.47 -0.75 12.48
CA LEU A 42 -11.59 -1.63 12.85
C LEU A 42 -11.32 -2.51 14.07
N ASN A 43 -10.05 -2.69 14.44
CA ASN A 43 -9.61 -3.62 15.47
C ASN A 43 -8.44 -3.04 16.27
N GLN A 44 -8.78 -2.34 17.35
CA GLN A 44 -7.81 -1.76 18.27
C GLN A 44 -7.07 -2.81 19.11
N GLY A 45 -7.70 -3.96 19.35
CA GLY A 45 -7.10 -5.08 20.09
C GLY A 45 -5.87 -5.64 19.39
N ALA A 46 -5.90 -5.77 18.06
CA ALA A 46 -4.74 -6.20 17.29
C ALA A 46 -3.55 -5.23 17.44
N CYS A 47 -3.80 -3.92 17.50
CA CYS A 47 -2.77 -2.89 17.68
C CYS A 47 -2.19 -2.98 19.10
N HIS A 48 -3.06 -3.13 20.10
CA HIS A 48 -2.65 -3.30 21.48
C HIS A 48 -1.76 -4.56 21.66
N ASN A 49 -2.18 -5.69 21.10
CA ASN A 49 -1.43 -6.95 21.17
C ASN A 49 -0.11 -6.88 20.40
N HIS A 50 -0.09 -6.23 19.24
CA HIS A 50 1.13 -5.97 18.49
C HIS A 50 2.14 -5.15 19.33
N CYS A 51 1.68 -4.07 19.96
CA CYS A 51 2.55 -3.26 20.80
C CYS A 51 3.09 -4.06 22.01
N ARG A 52 2.28 -4.96 22.59
CA ARG A 52 2.75 -5.87 23.65
C ARG A 52 3.79 -6.87 23.16
N SER A 53 3.68 -7.40 21.94
CA SER A 53 4.65 -8.36 21.40
C SER A 53 6.04 -7.75 21.18
N ILE A 54 6.11 -6.45 20.88
CA ILE A 54 7.38 -5.71 20.76
C ILE A 54 7.85 -5.10 22.10
N ARG A 55 7.39 -5.63 23.25
CA ARG A 55 7.72 -5.19 24.61
C ARG A 55 7.33 -3.73 24.95
N ARG A 56 6.21 -3.24 24.42
CA ARG A 56 5.56 -1.99 24.90
C ARG A 56 4.42 -2.33 25.86
N ARG A 57 3.93 -1.34 26.61
CA ARG A 57 2.82 -1.52 27.56
C ARG A 57 1.49 -1.75 26.84
N GLY A 58 1.33 -1.15 25.66
CA GLY A 58 0.17 -1.31 24.80
C GLY A 58 0.20 -0.30 23.65
N GLY A 59 -0.89 -0.26 22.88
CA GLY A 59 -1.08 0.74 21.83
C GLY A 59 -2.54 1.02 21.52
N TYR A 60 -2.77 2.07 20.74
CA TYR A 60 -4.09 2.53 20.31
C TYR A 60 -4.07 3.03 18.87
N CYS A 61 -5.24 3.04 18.23
CA CYS A 61 -5.41 3.61 16.90
C CYS A 61 -5.52 5.15 16.97
N SER A 62 -4.75 5.84 16.15
CA SER A 62 -4.53 7.28 16.16
C SER A 62 -4.66 7.87 14.75
N GLY A 63 -4.79 9.20 14.70
CA GLY A 63 -5.08 9.97 13.49
C GLY A 63 -6.57 10.13 13.23
N ILE A 64 -6.91 11.02 12.31
CA ILE A 64 -8.30 11.42 11.99
C ILE A 64 -9.13 10.21 11.58
N ILE A 65 -8.55 9.34 10.74
CA ILE A 65 -9.19 8.12 10.23
C ILE A 65 -8.76 6.86 10.99
N LYS A 66 -8.08 7.00 12.14
CA LYS A 66 -7.61 5.90 13.00
C LYS A 66 -6.82 4.81 12.26
N GLN A 67 -6.06 5.13 11.21
CA GLN A 67 -5.23 4.15 10.47
C GLN A 67 -3.84 3.94 11.07
N THR A 68 -3.44 4.76 12.05
CA THR A 68 -2.10 4.70 12.65
C THR A 68 -2.17 3.94 13.97
N CYS A 69 -1.42 2.86 14.15
CA CYS A 69 -1.23 2.27 15.48
C CYS A 69 -0.09 3.00 16.21
N THR A 70 -0.38 3.56 17.39
CA THR A 70 0.57 4.26 18.25
C THR A 70 0.81 3.42 19.50
N CYS A 71 2.04 2.93 19.66
CA CYS A 71 2.45 2.22 20.87
C CYS A 71 2.97 3.19 21.92
N TYR A 72 2.46 3.11 23.15
CA TYR A 72 2.99 3.88 24.27
C TYR A 72 3.92 3.01 25.13
N ARG A 73 4.99 3.64 25.62
CA ARG A 73 5.90 3.06 26.60
C ARG A 73 5.58 3.71 27.96
N ASN A 74 5.85 2.99 29.04
CA ASN A 74 5.90 3.62 30.35
C ASN A 74 7.07 4.60 30.40
#